data_AF-A0AAX2IBL4-F1
#
_entry.id   AF-A0AAX2IBL4-F1
#
_cell.length_a   1.000
_cell.length_b   1.000
_cell.length_c   1.000
_cell.angle_alpha   90.00
_cell.angle_beta   90.00
_cell.angle_gamma   90.00
#
_symmetry.space_group_name_H-M   'P 1'
#
loop_
_entity.id
_entity.type
_entity.pdbx_description
1 polymer ?
#
loop_
_entity_poly.entity_id
_entity_poly.type
_entity_poly.pdbx_seq_one_letter_code
_entity_poly.pdbx_strand_id
1 'polypeptide(L)'
;MTSLIHTIQQAFSSVTLGNGIGLSEGNAMDDYAPAEERTRCRKQDEQTHWHKIPVELLNQYYVALCYFDPEGMRFHLPAFLIADLQGQFRFDLVYTFIHLDEYKEQQFSLLNAQQKQAVAQYLRWICTDPSHYTTADDTTAIEEALLLFWET
;
A
#
# COMPACT_ATOMS: atom_id res chain seq x y z
N MET A 1 5.11 -7.60 -16.15
CA MET A 1 5.71 -6.70 -15.13
C MET A 1 5.69 -5.24 -15.56
N THR A 2 6.37 -4.82 -16.64
CA THR A 2 6.44 -3.41 -17.07
C THR A 2 5.07 -2.75 -17.32
N SER A 3 4.10 -3.51 -17.84
CA SER A 3 2.74 -3.00 -18.06
C SER A 3 2.00 -2.67 -16.76
N LEU A 4 2.13 -3.51 -15.72
CA LEU A 4 1.43 -3.31 -14.45
C LEU A 4 2.02 -2.15 -13.65
N ILE A 5 3.36 -2.03 -13.62
CA ILE A 5 4.03 -0.87 -13.00
C ILE A 5 3.54 0.43 -13.65
N HIS A 6 3.40 0.46 -14.99
CA HIS A 6 2.88 1.62 -15.68
C HIS A 6 1.41 1.91 -15.32
N THR A 7 0.56 0.89 -15.23
CA THR A 7 -0.83 1.02 -14.79
C THR A 7 -0.92 1.63 -13.38
N ILE A 8 -0.09 1.15 -12.44
CA ILE A 8 -0.03 1.70 -11.08
C ILE A 8 0.44 3.16 -11.12
N GLN A 9 1.52 3.46 -11.85
CA GLN A 9 2.02 4.83 -11.99
C GLN A 9 0.95 5.79 -12.53
N GLN A 10 0.19 5.38 -13.54
CA GLN A 10 -0.87 6.19 -14.12
C GLN A 10 -2.04 6.40 -13.14
N ALA A 11 -2.54 5.33 -12.53
CA ALA A 11 -3.68 5.37 -11.61
C ALA A 11 -3.43 6.25 -10.38
N PHE A 12 -2.17 6.39 -9.96
CA PHE A 12 -1.77 7.18 -8.79
C PHE A 12 -0.99 8.46 -9.12
N SER A 13 -0.85 8.82 -10.41
CA SER A 13 0.03 9.91 -10.86
C SER A 13 -0.23 11.28 -10.24
N SER A 14 -1.49 11.59 -9.88
CA SER A 14 -1.91 12.87 -9.31
C SER A 14 -2.09 12.85 -7.79
N VAL A 15 -1.79 11.74 -7.13
CA VAL A 15 -2.04 11.60 -5.68
C VAL A 15 -0.96 12.31 -4.88
N THR A 16 -1.39 13.19 -3.98
CA THR A 16 -0.58 13.81 -2.93
C THR A 16 -1.03 13.33 -1.56
N LEU A 17 -0.17 13.40 -0.56
CA LEU A 17 -0.47 12.95 0.81
C LEU A 17 -1.59 13.74 1.46
N GLY A 18 -1.65 15.06 1.23
CA GLY A 18 -2.64 15.93 1.85
C GLY A 18 -2.51 15.94 3.38
N ASN A 19 -3.59 15.61 4.07
CA ASN A 19 -3.62 15.47 5.52
C ASN A 19 -3.36 14.02 5.98
N GLY A 20 -3.19 13.10 5.04
CA GLY A 20 -2.96 11.69 5.33
C GLY A 20 -1.71 11.42 6.16
N ILE A 21 -1.71 10.32 6.91
CA ILE A 21 -0.59 9.90 7.76
C ILE A 21 0.63 9.58 6.88
N GLY A 22 1.77 10.20 7.21
CA GLY A 22 3.05 10.00 6.53
C GLY A 22 3.73 8.67 6.91
N LEU A 23 4.72 8.25 6.13
CA LEU A 23 5.44 6.98 6.34
C LEU A 23 6.17 6.94 7.70
N SER A 24 7.01 7.93 7.98
CA SER A 24 7.72 8.08 9.25
C SER A 24 6.76 8.39 10.40
N GLU A 25 5.71 9.18 10.15
CA GLU A 25 4.64 9.42 11.12
C GLU A 25 3.94 8.12 11.55
N GLY A 26 3.60 7.24 10.60
CA GLY A 26 2.99 5.94 10.87
C GLY A 26 3.90 5.01 11.67
N ASN A 27 5.21 4.99 11.38
CA ASN A 27 6.17 4.25 12.21
C ASN A 27 6.23 4.82 13.63
N ALA A 28 6.24 6.14 13.80
CA ALA A 28 6.24 6.75 15.12
C ALA A 28 4.95 6.43 15.91
N MET A 29 3.82 6.20 15.23
CA MET A 29 2.59 5.71 15.88
C MET A 29 2.75 4.29 16.43
N ASP A 30 3.43 3.41 15.70
CA ASP A 30 3.77 2.05 16.15
C ASP A 30 4.67 2.06 17.40
N ASP A 31 5.63 2.98 17.43
CA ASP A 31 6.54 3.19 18.57
C ASP A 31 5.86 3.87 19.79
N TYR A 32 4.54 4.11 19.73
CA TYR A 32 3.78 4.86 20.73
C TYR A 32 4.38 6.26 21.02
N ALA A 33 5.00 6.87 20.00
CA ALA A 33 5.69 8.14 20.16
C ALA A 33 4.72 9.27 20.55
N PRO A 34 5.16 10.25 21.35
CA PRO A 34 4.34 11.38 21.73
C PRO A 34 3.97 12.24 20.51
N ALA A 35 2.88 13.01 20.61
CA ALA A 35 2.36 13.83 19.51
C ALA A 35 3.40 14.80 18.90
N GLU A 36 4.32 15.32 19.70
CA GLU A 36 5.41 16.18 19.23
C GLU A 36 6.35 15.43 18.27
N GLU A 37 6.72 14.19 18.59
CA GLU A 37 7.59 13.37 17.75
C GLU A 37 6.88 12.98 16.45
N ARG A 38 5.61 12.57 16.52
CA ARG A 38 4.82 12.29 15.31
C ARG A 38 4.72 13.51 14.39
N THR A 39 4.54 14.70 14.97
CA THR A 39 4.53 15.97 14.22
C THR A 39 5.88 16.26 13.57
N ARG A 40 6.99 15.91 14.23
CA ARG A 40 8.34 16.02 13.67
C ARG A 40 8.55 15.04 12.51
N CYS A 41 8.13 13.79 12.66
CA CYS A 41 8.19 12.78 11.61
C CYS A 41 7.38 13.18 10.38
N ARG A 42 6.13 13.63 10.58
CA ARG A 42 5.26 14.14 9.51
C ARG A 42 5.92 15.25 8.68
N LYS A 43 6.66 16.16 9.31
CA LYS A 43 7.36 17.26 8.60
C LYS A 43 8.49 16.76 7.69
N GLN A 44 9.02 15.57 7.94
CA GLN A 44 10.11 14.96 7.16
C GLN A 44 9.59 14.06 6.05
N ASP A 45 8.34 13.59 6.15
CA ASP A 45 7.73 12.74 5.14
C ASP A 45 7.57 13.46 3.79
N GLU A 46 7.75 12.70 2.71
CA GLU A 46 7.40 13.14 1.36
C GLU A 46 5.88 13.26 1.24
N GLN A 47 5.38 14.37 0.71
CA GLN A 47 3.94 14.70 0.71
C GLN A 47 3.35 14.88 -0.69
N THR A 48 4.20 14.91 -1.72
CA THR A 48 3.84 15.36 -3.06
C THR A 48 4.13 14.32 -4.13
N HIS A 49 5.26 13.61 -4.04
CA HIS A 49 5.71 12.69 -5.05
C HIS A 49 6.00 11.32 -4.44
N TRP A 50 4.97 10.48 -4.31
CA TRP A 50 5.10 9.14 -3.72
C TRP A 50 6.22 8.30 -4.37
N HIS A 51 6.49 8.49 -5.66
CA HIS A 51 7.54 7.78 -6.40
C HIS A 51 8.98 8.19 -6.04
N LYS A 52 9.15 9.26 -5.25
CA LYS A 52 10.46 9.69 -4.73
C LYS A 52 10.80 9.05 -3.38
N ILE A 53 9.85 8.35 -2.75
CA ILE A 53 10.09 7.64 -1.49
C ILE A 53 11.11 6.52 -1.75
N PRO A 54 12.28 6.53 -1.09
CA PRO A 54 13.27 5.48 -1.25
C PRO A 54 12.74 4.14 -0.75
N VAL A 55 13.07 3.06 -1.47
CA VAL A 55 12.66 1.70 -1.09
C VAL A 55 13.26 1.28 0.24
N GLU A 56 14.40 1.83 0.62
CA GLU A 56 15.01 1.64 1.94
C GLU A 56 14.07 2.13 3.05
N LEU A 57 13.38 3.26 2.85
CA LEU A 57 12.42 3.78 3.83
C LEU A 57 11.14 2.95 3.86
N LEU A 58 10.67 2.46 2.71
CA LEU A 58 9.51 1.55 2.65
C LEU A 58 9.78 0.28 3.47
N ASN A 59 10.99 -0.29 3.34
CA ASN A 59 11.40 -1.44 4.13
C ASN A 59 11.65 -1.10 5.60
N GLN A 60 12.22 0.07 5.90
CA GLN A 60 12.50 0.48 7.27
C GLN A 60 11.20 0.74 8.05
N TYR A 61 10.19 1.31 7.40
CA TYR A 61 8.94 1.76 8.00
C TYR A 61 7.73 0.95 7.51
N TYR A 62 7.93 -0.33 7.17
CA TYR A 62 6.89 -1.19 6.61
C TYR A 62 5.64 -1.29 7.50
N VAL A 63 5.81 -1.19 8.83
CA VAL A 63 4.72 -1.21 9.82
C VAL A 63 3.73 -0.06 9.63
N ALA A 64 4.13 1.05 9.02
CA ALA A 64 3.26 2.20 8.77
C ALA A 64 2.02 1.86 7.93
N LEU A 65 2.06 0.79 7.11
CA LEU A 65 0.91 0.25 6.37
C LEU A 65 -0.30 -0.05 7.28
N CYS A 66 -0.04 -0.43 8.54
CA CYS A 66 -1.09 -0.71 9.52
C CYS A 66 -1.72 0.57 10.10
N TYR A 67 -1.05 1.72 9.99
CA TYR A 67 -1.44 2.97 10.65
C TYR A 67 -1.95 4.04 9.70
N PHE A 68 -1.77 3.87 8.39
CA PHE A 68 -2.25 4.84 7.43
C PHE A 68 -3.76 5.06 7.54
N ASP A 69 -4.17 6.32 7.50
CA ASP A 69 -5.54 6.70 7.26
C ASP A 69 -5.85 6.60 5.75
N PRO A 70 -7.09 6.88 5.30
CA PRO A 70 -7.45 6.69 3.89
C PRO A 70 -6.61 7.53 2.90
N GLU A 71 -6.19 8.74 3.31
CA GLU A 71 -5.33 9.60 2.50
C GLU A 71 -3.89 9.07 2.45
N GLY A 72 -3.34 8.69 3.60
CA GLY A 72 -2.01 8.09 3.73
C GLY A 72 -1.89 6.79 2.94
N MET A 73 -2.90 5.93 3.02
CA MET A 73 -2.93 4.66 2.29
C MET A 73 -2.93 4.93 0.78
N ARG A 74 -3.83 5.79 0.30
CA ARG A 74 -3.89 6.13 -1.14
C ARG A 74 -2.58 6.72 -1.67
N PHE A 75 -1.86 7.51 -0.88
CA PHE A 75 -0.60 8.11 -1.29
C PHE A 75 0.57 7.12 -1.32
N HIS A 76 0.74 6.30 -0.28
CA HIS A 76 1.91 5.43 -0.15
C HIS A 76 1.78 4.10 -0.90
N LEU A 77 0.55 3.58 -1.05
CA LEU A 77 0.26 2.29 -1.67
C LEU A 77 1.00 2.03 -3.00
N PRO A 78 1.01 2.94 -4.00
CA PRO A 78 1.70 2.69 -5.27
C PRO A 78 3.21 2.44 -5.10
N ALA A 79 3.87 3.07 -4.12
CA ALA A 79 5.29 2.87 -3.86
C ALA A 79 5.56 1.45 -3.32
N PHE A 80 4.72 0.96 -2.40
CA PHE A 80 4.80 -0.41 -1.88
C PHE A 80 4.53 -1.46 -2.97
N LEU A 81 3.47 -1.29 -3.76
CA LEU A 81 3.14 -2.22 -4.84
C LEU A 81 4.27 -2.32 -5.88
N ILE A 82 4.87 -1.19 -6.26
CA ILE A 82 5.96 -1.17 -7.24
C ILE A 82 7.24 -1.76 -6.65
N ALA A 83 7.57 -1.45 -5.39
CA ALA A 83 8.74 -2.03 -4.73
C ALA A 83 8.63 -3.56 -4.64
N ASP A 84 7.44 -4.08 -4.35
CA ASP A 84 7.17 -5.52 -4.32
C ASP A 84 7.26 -6.16 -5.72
N LEU A 85 6.61 -5.55 -6.73
CA LEU A 85 6.72 -5.97 -8.14
C LEU A 85 8.16 -5.98 -8.68
N GLN A 86 9.05 -5.21 -8.08
CA GLN A 86 10.47 -5.14 -8.45
C GLN A 86 11.35 -6.09 -7.62
N GLY A 87 10.77 -6.83 -6.67
CA GLY A 87 11.50 -7.72 -5.74
C GLY A 87 12.39 -6.96 -4.75
N GLN A 88 12.04 -5.70 -4.44
CA GLN A 88 12.83 -4.82 -3.57
C GLN A 88 12.17 -4.61 -2.19
N PHE A 89 10.88 -4.92 -2.07
CA PHE A 89 10.19 -4.96 -0.79
C PHE A 89 10.40 -6.32 -0.12
N ARG A 90 10.62 -6.32 1.21
CA ARG A 90 11.08 -7.50 1.96
C ARG A 90 10.00 -8.18 2.80
N PHE A 91 8.79 -7.63 2.82
CA PHE A 91 7.70 -8.10 3.66
C PHE A 91 6.53 -8.57 2.80
N ASP A 92 5.72 -9.46 3.36
CA ASP A 92 4.51 -9.92 2.69
C ASP A 92 3.46 -8.80 2.67
N LEU A 93 3.09 -8.37 1.47
CA LEU A 93 2.08 -7.34 1.25
C LEU A 93 0.68 -7.95 1.02
N VAL A 94 0.59 -9.23 0.65
CA VAL A 94 -0.67 -9.91 0.27
C VAL A 94 -1.68 -9.82 1.40
N TYR A 95 -1.24 -10.09 2.64
CA TYR A 95 -2.07 -10.05 3.84
C TYR A 95 -2.83 -8.72 4.00
N THR A 96 -2.25 -7.60 3.55
CA THR A 96 -2.85 -6.26 3.63
C THR A 96 -4.10 -6.11 2.77
N PHE A 97 -4.28 -6.97 1.76
CA PHE A 97 -5.32 -6.82 0.74
C PHE A 97 -6.39 -7.91 0.76
N ILE A 98 -6.16 -9.01 1.50
CA ILE A 98 -7.06 -10.19 1.49
C ILE A 98 -7.86 -10.36 2.79
N HIS A 99 -7.38 -9.82 3.91
CA HIS A 99 -8.11 -9.83 5.18
C HIS A 99 -8.74 -8.46 5.42
N LEU A 100 -9.80 -8.17 4.68
CA LEU A 100 -10.51 -6.89 4.72
C LEU A 100 -11.58 -6.91 5.80
N ASP A 101 -11.26 -6.34 6.96
CA ASP A 101 -12.25 -5.93 7.96
C ASP A 101 -12.72 -4.49 7.71
N GLU A 102 -13.68 -4.00 8.50
CA GLU A 102 -14.22 -2.63 8.39
C GLU A 102 -13.11 -1.57 8.44
N TYR A 103 -12.06 -1.80 9.25
CA TYR A 103 -10.93 -0.89 9.35
C TYR A 103 -10.10 -0.88 8.06
N LYS A 104 -9.77 -2.04 7.51
CA LYS A 104 -9.02 -2.16 6.25
C LYS A 104 -9.81 -1.60 5.08
N GLU A 105 -11.10 -1.88 4.99
CA GLU A 105 -11.97 -1.28 3.97
C GLU A 105 -11.96 0.25 4.07
N GLN A 106 -12.00 0.80 5.30
CA GLN A 106 -11.88 2.23 5.52
C GLN A 106 -10.54 2.78 5.01
N GLN A 107 -9.41 2.11 5.26
CA GLN A 107 -8.09 2.53 4.74
C GLN A 107 -8.08 2.65 3.20
N PHE A 108 -8.88 1.85 2.49
CA PHE A 108 -8.97 1.87 1.03
C PHE A 108 -10.15 2.70 0.47
N SER A 109 -10.95 3.32 1.33
CA SER A 109 -12.20 4.01 0.95
C SER A 109 -12.02 5.17 -0.03
N LEU A 110 -10.82 5.77 -0.11
CA LEU A 110 -10.53 6.88 -1.03
C LEU A 110 -9.97 6.44 -2.39
N LEU A 111 -9.76 5.14 -2.60
CA LEU A 111 -9.31 4.62 -3.88
C LEU A 111 -10.44 4.73 -4.91
N ASN A 112 -10.14 5.36 -6.05
CA ASN A 112 -11.06 5.38 -7.18
C ASN A 112 -11.04 4.03 -7.94
N ALA A 113 -11.94 3.87 -8.91
CA ALA A 113 -12.04 2.63 -9.69
C ALA A 113 -10.74 2.22 -10.39
N GLN A 114 -9.97 3.17 -10.94
CA GLN A 114 -8.69 2.87 -11.60
C GLN A 114 -7.62 2.40 -10.60
N GLN A 115 -7.61 2.99 -9.41
CA GLN A 115 -6.70 2.63 -8.33
C GLN A 115 -7.03 1.25 -7.75
N LYS A 116 -8.32 0.97 -7.49
CA LYS A 116 -8.78 -0.38 -7.12
C LYS A 116 -8.44 -1.42 -8.19
N GLN A 117 -8.67 -1.10 -9.46
CA GLN A 117 -8.30 -1.98 -10.56
C GLN A 117 -6.79 -2.28 -10.61
N ALA A 118 -5.94 -1.31 -10.29
CA ALA A 118 -4.49 -1.53 -10.23
C ALA A 118 -4.12 -2.51 -9.09
N VAL A 119 -4.77 -2.41 -7.92
CA VAL A 119 -4.61 -3.37 -6.82
C VAL A 119 -5.12 -4.76 -7.23
N ALA A 120 -6.28 -4.85 -7.87
CA ALA A 120 -6.83 -6.10 -8.37
C ALA A 120 -5.88 -6.80 -9.34
N GLN A 121 -5.28 -6.05 -10.28
CA GLN A 121 -4.28 -6.60 -11.20
C GLN A 121 -3.01 -7.06 -10.49
N TYR A 122 -2.60 -6.37 -9.44
CA TYR A 122 -1.47 -6.78 -8.59
C TYR A 122 -1.76 -8.09 -7.84
N LEU A 123 -2.94 -8.24 -7.24
CA LEU A 123 -3.36 -9.50 -6.60
C LEU A 123 -3.41 -10.67 -7.58
N ARG A 124 -3.90 -10.44 -8.79
CA ARG A 124 -3.87 -11.45 -9.86
C ARG A 124 -2.43 -11.80 -10.27
N TRP A 125 -1.53 -10.82 -10.29
CA TRP A 125 -0.12 -11.06 -10.59
C TRP A 125 0.54 -11.94 -9.51
N ILE A 126 0.30 -11.67 -8.22
CA ILE A 126 0.82 -12.49 -7.10
C ILE A 126 0.50 -13.98 -7.31
N CYS A 127 -0.73 -14.32 -7.71
CA CYS A 127 -1.13 -15.72 -7.94
C CYS A 127 -0.40 -16.39 -9.13
N THR A 128 0.21 -15.61 -10.02
CA THR A 128 0.90 -16.10 -11.23
C THR A 128 2.41 -16.03 -11.14
N ASP A 129 2.95 -15.25 -10.19
CA ASP A 129 4.37 -15.00 -10.10
C ASP A 129 5.07 -16.12 -9.32
N PRO A 130 6.02 -16.86 -9.92
CA PRO A 130 6.65 -18.00 -9.27
C PRO A 130 7.62 -17.61 -8.14
N SER A 131 7.95 -16.32 -7.99
CA SER A 131 8.79 -15.83 -6.89
C SER A 131 7.98 -15.48 -5.65
N HIS A 132 6.66 -15.32 -5.78
CA HIS A 132 5.73 -15.21 -4.66
C HIS A 132 5.25 -16.59 -4.24
N TYR A 133 5.39 -16.88 -2.95
CA TYR A 133 4.76 -18.04 -2.36
C TYR A 133 3.35 -17.66 -1.91
N THR A 134 2.34 -18.28 -2.52
CA THR A 134 0.96 -18.26 -2.02
C THR A 134 0.54 -19.66 -1.62
N THR A 135 -0.16 -19.77 -0.51
CA THR A 135 -0.86 -20.99 -0.13
C THR A 135 -2.16 -21.14 -0.93
N ALA A 136 -2.79 -22.32 -0.86
CA ALA A 136 -4.13 -22.50 -1.42
C ALA A 136 -5.15 -21.58 -0.73
N ASP A 137 -5.01 -21.40 0.59
CA ASP A 137 -5.86 -20.52 1.39
C ASP A 137 -5.68 -19.05 0.96
N ASP A 138 -4.44 -18.60 0.73
CA ASP A 138 -4.17 -17.25 0.20
C ASP A 138 -4.81 -17.05 -1.17
N THR A 139 -4.73 -18.05 -2.05
CA THR A 139 -5.31 -17.98 -3.39
C THR A 139 -6.83 -17.83 -3.32
N THR A 140 -7.50 -18.60 -2.46
CA THR A 140 -8.94 -18.46 -2.21
C THR A 140 -9.29 -17.10 -1.61
N ALA A 141 -8.53 -16.63 -0.63
CA ALA A 141 -8.74 -15.32 -0.01
C ALA A 141 -8.54 -14.16 -1.01
N ILE A 142 -7.58 -14.29 -1.94
CA ILE A 142 -7.40 -13.35 -3.06
C ILE A 142 -8.66 -13.33 -3.94
N GLU A 143 -9.18 -14.49 -4.35
CA GLU A 143 -10.38 -14.56 -5.19
C GLU A 143 -11.61 -13.95 -4.51
N GLU A 144 -11.80 -14.20 -3.22
CA GLU A 144 -12.89 -13.62 -2.44
C GLU A 144 -12.74 -12.09 -2.32
N ALA A 145 -11.55 -11.60 -1.95
CA ALA A 145 -11.30 -10.16 -1.83
C ALA A 145 -11.46 -9.44 -3.18
N LEU A 146 -11.05 -10.07 -4.28
CA LEU A 146 -11.27 -9.55 -5.64
C LEU A 146 -12.76 -9.37 -5.92
N LEU A 147 -13.56 -10.40 -5.68
CA LEU A 147 -15.00 -10.38 -5.94
C LEU A 147 -15.77 -9.40 -5.04
N LEU A 148 -15.42 -9.36 -3.75
CA LEU A 148 -16.20 -8.66 -2.73
C LEU A 148 -15.80 -7.19 -2.55
N PHE A 149 -14.58 -6.80 -2.93
CA PHE A 149 -14.08 -5.45 -2.64
C PHE A 149 -13.28 -4.78 -3.77
N TRP A 150 -12.38 -5.51 -4.44
CA TRP A 150 -11.44 -4.88 -5.38
C TRP A 150 -12.02 -4.70 -6.80
N GLU A 151 -12.95 -5.55 -7.23
CA GLU A 151 -13.58 -5.51 -8.57
C GLU A 151 -15.04 -5.03 -8.56
N THR A 152 -15.49 -4.46 -7.44
CA THR A 152 -16.84 -3.90 -7.25
C THR A 152 -17.00 -2.48 -7.78
#